data_AF-A0A3E0QNL8-F1
#
_entry.id   AF-A0A3E0QNL8-F1
#
_cell.length_a   1.000
_cell.length_b   1.000
_cell.length_c   1.000
_cell.angle_alpha   90.00
_cell.angle_beta   90.00
_cell.angle_gamma   90.00
#
_symmetry.space_group_name_H-M   'P 1'
#
loop_
_entity.id
_entity.type
_entity.pdbx_description
1 polymer ?
#
loop_
_entity_poly.entity_id
_entity_poly.type
_entity_poly.pdbx_seq_one_letter_code
_entity_poly.pdbx_strand_id
1 'polypeptide(L)'
;MIDHQPDLNQLPNELKPAFQELKVLKHLQQAGFRKRFGFSCARLFQLVFVLLFHQKNWFRLLESSKGDAFPGKDAVYRFLNHAGFAWRRFLTSLSVATVQKVNVLTSSNRDTVFIVDDSMF
;
A
#
# COMPACT_ATOMS: atom_id res chain seq x y z
N MET A 1 15.87 25.62 4.11
CA MET A 1 15.79 24.28 3.48
C MET A 1 16.02 23.29 4.61
N ILE A 2 14.93 22.80 5.21
CA ILE A 2 15.00 21.93 6.39
C ILE A 2 15.05 20.49 5.87
N ASP A 3 16.07 19.77 6.28
CA ASP A 3 16.34 18.39 5.88
C ASP A 3 15.10 17.51 6.06
N HIS A 4 14.53 17.08 4.93
CA HIS A 4 13.52 16.05 4.90
C HIS A 4 14.17 14.69 5.12
N GLN A 5 14.43 14.33 6.37
CA GLN A 5 14.48 12.92 6.74
C GLN A 5 13.26 12.55 7.59
N PRO A 6 12.13 12.17 6.96
CA PRO A 6 11.18 11.33 7.64
C PRO A 6 11.51 9.88 7.24
N ASP A 7 12.63 9.34 7.71
CA ASP A 7 12.79 7.88 7.71
C ASP A 7 11.96 7.33 8.86
N LEU A 8 10.65 7.37 8.68
CA LEU A 8 9.76 6.45 9.32
C LEU A 8 9.49 5.39 8.26
N ASN A 9 10.35 4.38 8.27
CA ASN A 9 10.06 3.04 7.79
C ASN A 9 8.78 2.55 8.52
N GLN A 10 7.62 3.09 8.13
CA GLN A 10 6.33 2.85 8.77
C GLN A 10 5.88 1.41 8.64
N LEU A 11 6.47 0.71 7.68
CA LEU A 11 6.27 -0.70 7.48
C LEU A 11 7.02 -1.49 8.56
N PRO A 12 6.34 -2.37 9.33
CA PRO A 12 6.98 -3.32 10.22
C PRO A 12 8.12 -4.06 9.51
N ASN A 13 9.19 -4.39 10.23
CA ASN A 13 10.38 -5.02 9.65
C ASN A 13 10.03 -6.33 8.95
N GLU A 14 8.99 -7.01 9.41
CA GLU A 14 8.45 -8.25 8.89
C GLU A 14 7.82 -8.07 7.50
N LEU A 15 7.29 -6.89 7.20
CA LEU A 15 6.58 -6.59 5.94
C LEU A 15 7.50 -5.97 4.89
N LYS A 16 8.65 -5.39 5.28
CA LYS A 16 9.61 -4.76 4.34
C LYS A 16 10.11 -5.70 3.26
N PRO A 17 10.52 -6.94 3.57
CA PRO A 17 10.95 -7.90 2.55
C PRO A 17 9.85 -8.15 1.52
N ALA A 18 8.61 -8.39 1.97
CA ALA A 18 7.48 -8.65 1.07
C ALA A 18 7.19 -7.46 0.14
N PHE A 19 7.22 -6.23 0.67
CA PHE A 19 6.99 -5.01 -0.14
C PHE A 19 8.06 -4.81 -1.21
N GLN A 20 9.32 -5.08 -0.86
CA GLN A 20 10.45 -4.97 -1.79
C GLN A 20 10.40 -6.10 -2.83
N GLU A 21 10.16 -7.32 -2.38
CA GLU A 21 10.12 -8.51 -3.20
C GLU A 21 9.00 -8.47 -4.24
N LEU A 22 7.80 -8.04 -3.84
CA LEU A 22 6.64 -7.83 -4.72
C LEU A 22 6.66 -6.47 -5.43
N LYS A 23 7.70 -5.65 -5.20
CA LYS A 23 7.88 -4.33 -5.83
C LYS A 23 6.64 -3.44 -5.72
N VAL A 24 5.95 -3.48 -4.58
CA VAL A 24 4.62 -2.86 -4.38
C VAL A 24 4.61 -1.38 -4.77
N LEU A 25 5.62 -0.62 -4.33
CA LEU A 25 5.72 0.82 -4.62
C LEU A 25 5.95 1.12 -6.11
N LYS A 26 6.61 0.21 -6.84
CA LYS A 26 6.80 0.34 -8.30
C LYS A 26 5.47 0.23 -9.03
N HIS A 27 4.66 -0.76 -8.67
CA HIS A 27 3.31 -0.93 -9.23
C HIS A 27 2.42 0.28 -8.91
N LEU A 28 2.53 0.81 -7.69
CA LEU A 28 1.82 2.03 -7.28
C LEU A 28 2.18 3.22 -8.20
N GLN A 29 3.46 3.48 -8.42
CA GLN A 29 3.92 4.57 -9.30
C GLN A 29 3.48 4.38 -10.77
N GLN A 30 3.54 3.14 -11.29
CA GLN A 30 3.11 2.80 -12.65
C GLN A 30 1.61 2.97 -12.86
N ALA A 31 0.82 2.83 -11.79
CA ALA A 31 -0.62 3.08 -11.81
C ALA A 31 -1.01 4.58 -11.66
N GLY A 32 -0.02 5.49 -11.72
CA GLY A 32 -0.28 6.94 -11.75
C GLY A 32 -0.31 7.61 -10.38
N PHE A 33 0.09 6.91 -9.31
CA PHE A 33 0.17 7.48 -7.96
C PHE A 33 1.39 8.39 -7.85
N ARG A 34 1.26 9.59 -8.40
CA ARG A 34 2.28 10.64 -8.39
C ARG A 34 1.70 11.84 -7.68
N LYS A 35 2.44 12.40 -6.72
CA LYS A 35 2.01 13.59 -6.00
C LYS A 35 2.76 14.83 -6.45
N ARG A 36 2.10 15.98 -6.37
CA ARG A 36 2.69 17.29 -6.63
C ARG A 36 3.25 17.96 -5.35
N PHE A 37 2.63 17.77 -4.18
CA PHE A 37 3.02 18.46 -2.94
C PHE A 37 2.67 17.68 -1.65
N GLY A 38 3.45 17.87 -0.57
CA GLY A 38 3.26 17.22 0.75
C GLY A 38 3.73 15.77 0.82
N PHE A 39 3.18 14.96 1.75
CA PHE A 39 3.57 13.56 1.94
C PHE A 39 3.49 12.70 0.67
N SER A 40 4.50 11.88 0.39
CA SER A 40 4.50 11.02 -0.80
C SER A 40 3.37 9.98 -0.78
N CYS A 41 2.91 9.59 -1.98
CA CYS A 41 1.92 8.51 -2.13
C CYS A 41 2.40 7.19 -1.53
N ALA A 42 3.70 6.89 -1.63
CA ALA A 42 4.30 5.71 -1.01
C ALA A 42 4.14 5.72 0.52
N ARG A 43 4.44 6.84 1.18
CA ARG A 43 4.29 6.99 2.62
C ARG A 43 2.84 6.88 3.06
N LEU A 44 1.92 7.55 2.36
CA LEU A 44 0.49 7.47 2.67
C LEU A 44 -0.06 6.05 2.48
N PHE A 45 0.38 5.35 1.43
CA PHE A 45 0.01 3.97 1.19
C PHE A 45 0.51 3.03 2.30
N GLN A 46 1.81 3.10 2.64
CA GLN A 46 2.40 2.29 3.70
C GLN A 46 1.70 2.53 5.05
N LEU A 47 1.38 3.78 5.35
CA LEU A 47 0.66 4.12 6.57
C LEU A 47 -0.73 3.47 6.63
N VAL A 48 -1.53 3.64 5.57
CA VAL A 48 -2.88 3.05 5.49
C VAL A 48 -2.80 1.53 5.59
N PHE A 49 -1.85 0.93 4.87
CA PHE A 49 -1.63 -0.52 4.90
C PHE A 49 -1.35 -1.01 6.32
N VAL A 50 -0.42 -0.38 7.03
CA VAL A 50 -0.01 -0.79 8.39
C VAL A 50 -1.12 -0.61 9.41
N LEU A 51 -1.95 0.43 9.26
CA LEU A 51 -3.10 0.63 10.14
C LEU A 51 -4.14 -0.49 10.04
N LEU A 52 -4.37 -1.02 8.83
CA LEU A 52 -5.23 -2.18 8.64
C LEU A 52 -4.71 -3.41 9.41
N PHE A 53 -3.40 -3.67 9.35
CA PHE A 53 -2.80 -4.81 10.06
C PHE A 53 -2.82 -4.66 11.58
N HIS A 54 -2.68 -3.44 12.10
CA HIS A 54 -2.77 -3.19 13.54
C HIS A 54 -4.21 -3.10 14.06
N GLN A 55 -5.23 -3.20 13.21
CA GLN A 55 -6.64 -2.95 13.57
C GLN A 55 -6.85 -1.63 14.33
N LYS A 56 -5.99 -0.64 14.08
CA LYS A 56 -6.05 0.67 14.72
C LYS A 56 -6.77 1.63 13.80
N ASN A 57 -7.78 2.30 14.33
CA ASN A 57 -8.42 3.38 13.60
C ASN A 57 -7.52 4.63 13.56
N TRP A 58 -7.72 5.45 12.54
CA TRP A 58 -6.96 6.68 12.30
C TRP A 58 -7.06 7.67 13.47
N PHE A 59 -8.23 7.72 14.11
CA PHE A 59 -8.52 8.59 15.25
C PHE A 59 -7.58 8.31 16.43
N ARG A 60 -7.45 7.05 16.84
CA ARG A 60 -6.52 6.60 17.90
C ARG A 60 -5.06 6.87 17.58
N LEU A 61 -4.68 6.88 16.30
CA LEU A 61 -3.32 7.24 15.89
C LEU A 61 -3.05 8.73 16.15
N LEU A 62 -3.99 9.59 15.78
CA LEU A 62 -3.86 11.04 15.91
C LEU A 62 -3.94 11.52 17.37
N GLU A 63 -4.71 10.85 18.23
CA GLU A 63 -4.77 11.18 19.67
C GLU A 63 -3.54 10.70 20.47
N SER A 64 -2.65 9.93 19.84
CA SER A 64 -1.43 9.48 20.51
C SER A 64 -0.44 10.64 20.68
N SER A 65 0.52 10.48 21.61
CA SER A 65 1.63 11.43 21.80
C SER A 65 2.51 11.64 20.55
N LYS A 66 2.30 10.85 19.50
CA LYS A 66 2.99 10.96 18.20
C LYS A 66 2.10 11.48 17.08
N GLY A 67 0.89 11.95 17.37
CA GLY A 67 -0.10 12.40 16.38
C GLY A 67 0.46 13.40 15.36
N ASP A 68 1.24 14.39 15.82
CA ASP A 68 1.85 15.42 14.98
C ASP A 68 2.93 14.91 14.02
N ALA A 69 3.48 13.71 14.26
CA ALA A 69 4.46 13.08 13.38
C ALA A 69 3.82 12.39 12.16
N PHE A 70 2.49 12.24 12.16
CA PHE A 70 1.74 11.59 11.10
C PHE A 70 1.03 12.60 10.19
N PRO A 71 0.72 12.22 8.94
CA PRO A 71 -0.15 13.01 8.09
C PRO A 71 -1.48 13.29 8.81
N GLY A 72 -2.07 14.47 8.59
CA GLY A 72 -3.45 14.72 9.02
C GLY A 72 -4.45 13.88 8.22
N LYS A 73 -5.67 13.72 8.76
CA LYS A 73 -6.76 12.94 8.13
C LYS A 73 -7.03 13.35 6.68
N ASP A 74 -6.96 14.64 6.39
CA ASP A 74 -7.26 15.18 5.06
C ASP A 74 -6.23 14.73 4.03
N ALA A 75 -4.97 14.53 4.43
CA ALA A 75 -3.93 14.03 3.54
C ALA A 75 -4.20 12.58 3.11
N VAL A 76 -4.70 11.75 4.03
CA VAL A 76 -5.06 10.36 3.74
C VAL A 76 -6.34 10.28 2.93
N TYR A 77 -7.39 11.01 3.29
CA TYR A 77 -8.63 10.99 2.51
C TYR A 77 -8.44 11.52 1.09
N ARG A 78 -7.65 12.58 0.90
CA ARG A 78 -7.30 13.06 -0.43
C ARG A 78 -6.51 12.03 -1.23
N PHE A 79 -5.66 11.23 -0.58
CA PHE A 79 -4.93 10.15 -1.23
C PHE A 79 -5.85 8.99 -1.64
N LEU A 80 -6.73 8.54 -0.75
CA LEU A 80 -7.64 7.44 -1.02
C LEU A 80 -8.65 7.77 -2.12
N ASN A 81 -9.19 9.00 -2.08
CA ASN A 81 -10.28 9.43 -2.95
C ASN A 81 -9.81 10.20 -4.20
N HIS A 82 -8.51 10.19 -4.52
CA HIS A 82 -8.01 10.92 -5.68
C HIS A 82 -8.47 10.26 -6.99
N ALA A 83 -9.31 10.94 -7.78
CA ALA A 83 -9.87 10.39 -9.02
C ALA A 83 -8.82 9.96 -10.07
N GLY A 84 -7.65 10.59 -10.07
CA GLY A 84 -6.54 10.23 -10.96
C GLY A 84 -5.72 9.00 -10.54
N PHE A 85 -5.98 8.42 -9.37
CA PHE A 85 -5.25 7.25 -8.90
C PHE A 85 -5.96 5.96 -9.33
N ALA A 86 -5.34 5.23 -10.24
CA ALA A 86 -5.94 4.04 -10.84
C ALA A 86 -5.74 2.80 -9.95
N TRP A 87 -6.47 2.74 -8.83
CA TRP A 87 -6.45 1.61 -7.89
C TRP A 87 -6.60 0.24 -8.56
N ARG A 88 -7.54 0.11 -9.50
CA ARG A 88 -7.73 -1.13 -10.27
C ARG A 88 -6.47 -1.53 -11.03
N ARG A 89 -5.80 -0.59 -11.73
CA ARG A 89 -4.56 -0.86 -12.46
C ARG A 89 -3.42 -1.26 -11.53
N PHE A 90 -3.32 -0.61 -10.37
CA PHE A 90 -2.36 -0.97 -9.34
C PHE A 90 -2.58 -2.41 -8.86
N LEU A 91 -3.79 -2.75 -8.43
CA LEU A 91 -4.13 -4.07 -7.92
C LEU A 91 -3.91 -5.15 -8.99
N THR A 92 -4.42 -4.96 -10.21
CA THR A 92 -4.21 -5.92 -11.30
C THR A 92 -2.73 -6.15 -11.59
N SER A 93 -1.92 -5.08 -11.65
CA SER A 93 -0.50 -5.20 -11.96
C SER A 93 0.27 -5.91 -10.84
N LEU A 94 -0.05 -5.61 -9.58
CA LEU A 94 0.53 -6.30 -8.43
C LEU A 94 0.11 -7.78 -8.40
N SER A 95 -1.18 -8.09 -8.61
CA SER A 95 -1.69 -9.46 -8.65
C SER A 95 -1.01 -10.31 -9.71
N VAL A 96 -0.81 -9.77 -10.92
CA VAL A 96 -0.08 -10.48 -11.99
C VAL A 96 1.34 -10.80 -11.55
N ALA A 97 2.06 -9.82 -10.98
CA ALA A 97 3.43 -10.03 -10.50
C ALA A 97 3.50 -11.09 -9.38
N THR A 98 2.55 -11.04 -8.43
CA THR A 98 2.44 -12.03 -7.35
C THR A 98 2.15 -13.43 -7.90
N VAL A 99 1.19 -13.57 -8.81
CA VAL A 99 0.84 -14.86 -9.43
C VAL A 99 2.04 -15.44 -10.19
N GLN A 100 2.72 -14.63 -11.01
CA GLN A 100 3.92 -15.08 -11.73
C GLN A 100 5.00 -15.59 -10.76
N LYS A 101 5.17 -14.92 -9.62
CA LYS A 101 6.15 -15.29 -8.61
C LYS A 101 5.78 -16.56 -7.84
N VAL A 102 4.49 -16.78 -7.57
CA VAL A 102 4.03 -18.02 -6.94
C VAL A 102 4.03 -19.19 -7.93
N ASN A 103 3.78 -18.92 -9.21
CA ASN A 103 3.67 -19.95 -10.25
C ASN A 103 4.94 -20.79 -10.39
N VAL A 104 6.13 -20.19 -10.23
CA VAL A 104 7.42 -20.92 -10.28
C VAL A 104 7.61 -21.88 -9.09
N LEU A 105 6.82 -21.72 -8.02
CA LEU A 105 6.82 -22.60 -6.86
C LEU A 105 5.76 -23.72 -6.97
N THR A 106 5.11 -23.85 -8.13
CA THR A 106 4.07 -24.86 -8.38
C THR A 106 4.48 -25.83 -9.48
N SER A 107 3.95 -27.05 -9.42
CA SER A 107 4.18 -28.08 -10.44
C SER A 107 3.51 -27.71 -11.76
N SER A 108 4.08 -28.14 -12.88
CA SER A 108 3.45 -28.05 -14.21
C SER A 108 2.14 -28.85 -14.31
N ASN A 109 1.95 -29.84 -13.43
CA ASN A 109 0.76 -30.69 -13.38
C ASN A 109 -0.34 -30.12 -12.46
N ARG A 110 -0.25 -28.84 -12.08
CA ARG A 110 -1.24 -28.20 -11.20
C ARG A 110 -2.55 -27.95 -11.95
N ASP A 111 -3.66 -28.39 -11.40
CA ASP A 111 -4.99 -28.05 -11.91
C ASP A 111 -5.28 -26.54 -11.76
N THR A 112 -5.78 -25.94 -12.83
CA THR A 112 -6.22 -24.54 -12.81
C THR A 112 -7.73 -24.48 -12.59
N VAL A 113 -8.16 -23.67 -11.63
CA VAL A 113 -9.56 -23.49 -11.27
C VAL A 113 -10.00 -22.05 -11.51
N PHE A 114 -11.25 -21.87 -11.91
CA PHE A 114 -11.89 -20.57 -11.99
C PHE A 114 -12.67 -20.32 -10.70
N ILE A 115 -12.32 -19.25 -9.97
CA ILE A 115 -12.92 -18.89 -8.69
C ILE A 115 -13.82 -17.68 -8.91
N VAL A 116 -15.07 -17.79 -8.49
CA VAL A 116 -16.03 -16.67 -8.42
C VAL A 116 -16.35 -16.44 -6.94
N ASP A 117 -16.22 -15.20 -6.50
CA ASP A 117 -16.52 -14.76 -5.14
C ASP A 117 -17.48 -13.57 -5.20
N ASP A 118 -18.59 -13.65 -4.47
CA ASP A 118 -19.62 -12.61 -4.34
C ASP A 118 -19.74 -12.12 -2.88
N SER A 119 -18.67 -12.30 -2.11
CA SER A 119 -18.61 -11.82 -0.73
C SER A 119 -18.73 -10.29 -0.71
N MET A 120 -19.73 -9.79 0.01
CA MET A 120 -19.89 -8.36 0.30
C MET A 120 -18.89 -7.95 1.38
N PHE A 121 -18.19 -6.83 1.16
CA PHE A 121 -17.13 -6.27 2.02
C PHE A 121 -17.49 -6.20 3.51
#